data_AF-A0A858BY61-F1
#
_entry.id   AF-A0A858BY61-F1
#
_cell.length_a   1.000
_cell.length_b   1.000
_cell.length_c   1.000
_cell.angle_alpha   90.00
_cell.angle_beta   90.00
_cell.angle_gamma   90.00
#
_symmetry.space_group_name_H-M   'P 1'
#
loop_
_entity.id
_entity.type
_entity.pdbx_description
1 polymer ?
#
loop_
_entity_poly.entity_id
_entity_poly.type
_entity_poly.pdbx_seq_one_letter_code
_entity_poly.pdbx_strand_id
1 'polypeptide(L)'
;MSQEKNLLHLCENCLQGLHAVMDTAKPQSANPLLNQKLFLLETALSEFQKKHIDFEQICDRLSDALYITDKDGTATYANVAYQNLRHLITSSLEEKSYLEINNPQLGSDTYTAQVLAQVLQSGKPAQIQISLSKANQTAYISASPIFDELGVLQYAAAQGCLLPAAQTASSLQNTGVTASISHEKASTDQTGQAPYTPYLERSDYSLKKSVENFEREILLDTIAQYGSKRKAAAALKMDHSTLIKKCQRYGI
;
A
#
# COMPACT_ATOMS: atom_id res chain seq x y z
N MET A 1 8.25 9.56 -11.54
CA MET A 1 6.77 9.46 -11.52
C MET A 1 6.43 8.22 -10.74
N SER A 2 5.55 8.31 -9.74
CA SER A 2 5.10 7.16 -8.96
C SER A 2 4.51 6.07 -9.87
N GLN A 3 4.67 4.80 -9.49
CA GLN A 3 4.11 3.65 -10.23
C GLN A 3 2.59 3.81 -10.46
N GLU A 4 1.87 4.39 -9.50
CA GLU A 4 0.44 4.63 -9.58
C GLU A 4 0.07 5.67 -10.65
N LYS A 5 0.88 6.72 -10.80
CA LYS A 5 0.70 7.74 -11.86
C LYS A 5 0.94 7.18 -13.25
N ASN A 6 1.91 6.26 -13.39
CA ASN A 6 2.16 5.58 -14.66
C ASN A 6 0.99 4.67 -15.05
N LEU A 7 0.43 3.93 -14.08
CA LEU A 7 -0.74 3.08 -14.30
C LEU A 7 -1.97 3.92 -14.67
N LEU A 8 -2.20 5.03 -13.97
CA LEU A 8 -3.27 5.96 -14.28
C LEU A 8 -3.17 6.51 -15.71
N HIS A 9 -1.97 6.97 -16.08
CA HIS A 9 -1.72 7.50 -17.42
C HIS A 9 -1.91 6.42 -18.51
N LEU A 10 -1.48 5.19 -18.25
CA LEU A 10 -1.75 4.06 -19.14
C LEU A 10 -3.25 3.82 -19.31
N CYS A 11 -4.01 3.82 -18.21
CA CYS A 11 -5.46 3.65 -18.24
C CYS A 11 -6.16 4.77 -19.03
N GLU A 12 -5.76 6.03 -18.84
CA GLU A 12 -6.26 7.18 -19.61
C GLU A 12 -5.98 7.03 -21.10
N ASN A 13 -4.76 6.65 -21.48
CA ASN A 13 -4.37 6.44 -22.87
C ASN A 13 -5.17 5.31 -23.51
N CYS A 14 -5.38 4.19 -22.79
CA CYS A 14 -6.23 3.11 -23.26
C CYS A 14 -7.68 3.56 -23.45
N LEU A 15 -8.21 4.39 -22.55
CA LEU A 15 -9.56 4.94 -22.62
C LEU A 15 -9.75 5.85 -23.84
N GLN A 16 -8.81 6.76 -24.09
CA GLN A 16 -8.81 7.62 -25.27
C GLN A 16 -8.76 6.80 -26.57
N GLY A 17 -7.94 5.74 -26.60
CA GLY A 17 -7.88 4.82 -27.73
C GLY A 17 -9.20 4.08 -27.98
N LEU A 18 -9.87 3.63 -26.91
CA LEU A 18 -11.17 2.97 -27.02
C LEU A 18 -12.26 3.91 -27.53
N HIS A 19 -12.29 5.16 -27.06
CA HIS A 19 -13.21 6.19 -27.57
C HIS A 19 -13.02 6.43 -29.07
N ALA A 20 -11.77 6.59 -29.53
CA ALA A 20 -11.49 6.80 -30.95
C ALA A 20 -11.96 5.62 -31.84
N VAL A 21 -11.85 4.39 -31.35
CA VAL A 21 -12.35 3.19 -32.05
C VAL A 21 -13.88 3.14 -32.03
N MET A 22 -14.53 3.56 -30.94
CA MET A 22 -15.98 3.61 -30.86
C MET A 22 -16.59 4.70 -31.74
N ASP A 23 -15.97 5.87 -31.81
CA ASP A 23 -16.42 7.00 -32.62
C ASP A 23 -16.31 6.71 -34.13
N THR A 24 -15.38 5.84 -34.51
CA THR A 24 -15.19 5.40 -35.91
C THR A 24 -16.07 4.20 -36.29
N ALA A 25 -16.67 3.51 -35.33
CA ALA A 25 -17.60 2.40 -35.58
C ALA A 25 -19.01 2.92 -35.91
N LYS A 26 -19.62 2.43 -37.00
CA LYS A 26 -20.99 2.83 -37.39
C LYS A 26 -21.99 2.55 -36.24
N PRO A 27 -22.97 3.45 -36.00
CA PRO A 27 -23.86 3.42 -34.83
C PRO A 27 -24.74 2.16 -34.71
N GLN A 28 -24.90 1.38 -35.78
CA GLN A 28 -25.65 0.11 -35.77
C GLN A 28 -24.86 -1.08 -35.17
N SER A 29 -23.57 -0.90 -34.85
CA SER A 29 -22.69 -1.93 -34.26
C SER A 29 -22.24 -1.61 -32.82
N ALA A 30 -22.69 -0.48 -32.26
CA ALA A 30 -22.34 -0.05 -30.92
C ALA A 30 -22.84 -1.08 -29.90
N ASN A 31 -21.91 -1.86 -29.35
CA ASN A 31 -22.23 -2.92 -28.39
C ASN A 31 -22.59 -2.26 -27.04
N PRO A 32 -23.86 -2.31 -26.59
CA PRO A 32 -24.28 -1.63 -25.36
C PRO A 32 -23.51 -2.11 -24.12
N LEU A 33 -23.05 -3.37 -24.13
CA LEU A 33 -22.19 -3.93 -23.08
C LEU A 33 -20.81 -3.26 -23.05
N LEU A 34 -20.26 -2.88 -24.20
CA LEU A 34 -18.97 -2.20 -24.29
C LEU A 34 -19.08 -0.78 -23.73
N ASN A 35 -20.15 -0.05 -24.08
CA ASN A 35 -20.43 1.28 -23.55
C ASN A 35 -20.61 1.28 -22.03
N GLN A 36 -21.33 0.28 -21.50
CA GLN A 36 -21.51 0.10 -20.06
C GLN A 36 -20.16 -0.15 -19.35
N LYS A 37 -19.31 -1.02 -19.91
CA LYS A 37 -17.99 -1.29 -19.34
C LYS A 37 -17.06 -0.07 -19.40
N LEU A 38 -17.14 0.72 -20.47
CA LEU A 38 -16.36 1.95 -20.62
C LEU A 38 -16.76 2.97 -19.56
N PHE A 39 -18.07 3.19 -19.39
CA PHE A 39 -18.60 4.08 -18.37
C PHE A 39 -18.17 3.69 -16.94
N LEU A 40 -18.20 2.40 -16.61
CA LEU A 40 -17.72 1.91 -15.30
C LEU A 40 -16.23 2.19 -15.10
N LEU A 41 -15.41 1.98 -16.13
CA LEU A 41 -13.98 2.25 -16.08
C LEU A 41 -13.70 3.76 -15.90
N GLU A 42 -14.40 4.62 -16.65
CA GLU A 42 -14.30 6.08 -16.51
C GLU A 42 -14.68 6.56 -15.13
N THR A 43 -15.78 6.03 -14.59
CA THR A 43 -16.26 6.38 -13.26
C THR A 43 -15.23 5.97 -12.21
N ALA A 44 -14.72 4.74 -12.27
CA ALA A 44 -13.70 4.25 -11.35
C ALA A 44 -12.41 5.07 -11.42
N LEU A 45 -11.94 5.44 -12.62
CA LEU A 45 -10.75 6.28 -12.78
C LEU A 45 -10.96 7.71 -12.28
N SER A 46 -12.14 8.29 -12.54
CA SER A 46 -12.47 9.63 -12.04
C SER A 46 -12.55 9.64 -10.51
N GLU A 47 -13.13 8.62 -9.90
CA GLU A 47 -13.16 8.47 -8.44
C GLU A 47 -11.75 8.27 -7.87
N PHE A 48 -10.93 7.43 -8.51
CA PHE A 48 -9.55 7.24 -8.12
C PHE A 48 -8.80 8.57 -8.17
N GLN A 49 -8.81 9.30 -9.30
CA GLN A 49 -8.16 10.61 -9.42
C GLN A 49 -8.58 11.62 -8.36
N LYS A 50 -9.87 11.67 -8.02
CA LYS A 50 -10.40 12.62 -7.02
C LYS A 50 -9.96 12.29 -5.60
N LYS A 51 -9.84 11.00 -5.29
CA LYS A 51 -9.52 10.52 -3.93
C LYS A 51 -8.05 10.12 -3.77
N HIS A 52 -7.29 10.08 -4.87
CA HIS A 52 -5.90 9.63 -4.88
C HIS A 52 -5.04 10.57 -4.05
N ILE A 53 -4.27 9.98 -3.15
CA ILE A 53 -3.24 10.64 -2.36
C ILE A 53 -1.92 9.98 -2.75
N ASP A 54 -1.01 10.78 -3.30
CA ASP A 54 0.34 10.33 -3.66
C ASP A 54 1.19 10.23 -2.39
N PHE A 55 1.10 9.08 -1.71
CA PHE A 55 1.85 8.83 -0.48
C PHE A 55 3.36 8.81 -0.70
N GLU A 56 3.82 8.40 -1.89
CA GLU A 56 5.24 8.46 -2.26
C GLU A 56 5.73 9.91 -2.23
N GLN A 57 4.98 10.82 -2.87
CA GLN A 57 5.30 12.25 -2.85
C GLN A 57 5.23 12.86 -1.44
N ILE A 58 4.28 12.44 -0.59
CA ILE A 58 4.19 12.91 0.79
C ILE A 58 5.40 12.43 1.59
N CYS A 59 5.70 11.13 1.55
CA CYS A 59 6.78 10.50 2.30
C CYS A 59 8.16 11.03 1.87
N ASP A 60 8.33 11.35 0.58
CA ASP A 60 9.55 11.97 0.04
C ASP A 60 9.85 13.34 0.65
N ARG A 61 8.82 14.04 1.15
CA ARG A 61 8.95 15.37 1.77
C ARG A 61 9.01 15.35 3.29
N LEU A 62 8.85 14.19 3.93
CA LEU A 62 8.99 14.07 5.37
C LEU A 62 10.46 14.26 5.80
N SER A 63 10.66 14.89 6.96
CA SER A 63 11.99 15.13 7.54
C SER A 63 12.68 13.87 8.02
N ASP A 64 11.88 12.88 8.43
CA ASP A 64 12.37 11.66 9.04
C ASP A 64 12.75 10.66 7.96
N ALA A 65 13.85 9.96 8.18
CA ALA A 65 14.30 8.91 7.28
C ALA A 65 13.30 7.76 7.32
N LEU A 66 12.79 7.35 6.15
CA LEU A 66 11.90 6.20 6.00
C LEU A 66 12.54 5.19 5.06
N TYR A 67 12.53 3.93 5.48
CA TYR A 67 12.99 2.79 4.69
C TYR A 67 12.06 1.60 4.90
N ILE A 68 11.54 1.02 3.83
CA ILE A 68 10.57 -0.06 3.88
C ILE A 68 11.11 -1.25 3.10
N THR A 69 10.94 -2.45 3.65
CA THR A 69 11.19 -3.72 2.96
C THR A 69 9.92 -4.54 2.87
N ASP A 70 9.88 -5.45 1.89
CA ASP A 70 8.95 -6.57 1.94
C ASP A 70 9.31 -7.55 3.06
N LYS A 71 8.46 -8.57 3.23
CA LYS A 71 8.64 -9.68 4.18
C LYS A 71 9.92 -10.50 3.98
N ASP A 72 10.52 -10.45 2.79
CA ASP A 72 11.74 -11.19 2.44
C ASP A 72 13.00 -10.32 2.65
N GLY A 73 12.82 -9.07 3.09
CA GLY A 73 13.90 -8.10 3.34
C GLY A 73 14.35 -7.33 2.10
N THR A 74 13.62 -7.44 0.98
CA THR A 74 13.90 -6.66 -0.22
C THR A 74 13.39 -5.24 -0.04
N ALA A 75 14.23 -4.25 -0.34
CA ALA A 75 13.84 -2.84 -0.28
C ALA A 75 12.66 -2.56 -1.23
N THR A 76 11.61 -1.92 -0.73
CA THR A 76 10.45 -1.50 -1.51
C THR A 76 10.31 0.01 -1.59
N TYR A 77 10.80 0.75 -0.59
CA TYR A 77 10.76 2.21 -0.58
C TYR A 77 11.86 2.80 0.30
N ALA A 78 12.42 3.94 -0.10
CA ALA A 78 13.30 4.75 0.71
C ALA A 78 13.14 6.22 0.33
N ASN A 79 12.86 7.08 1.31
CA ASN A 79 12.65 8.50 1.05
C ASN A 79 13.98 9.28 0.97
N VAL A 80 13.90 10.56 0.59
CA VAL A 80 15.06 11.45 0.47
C VAL A 80 15.77 11.64 1.82
N ALA A 81 15.02 11.77 2.92
CA ALA A 81 15.59 11.91 4.26
C ALA A 81 16.44 10.69 4.67
N TYR A 82 16.06 9.47 4.26
CA TYR A 82 16.86 8.27 4.49
C TYR A 82 18.19 8.32 3.76
N GLN A 83 18.21 8.76 2.50
CA GLN A 83 19.45 8.91 1.74
C GLN A 83 20.41 9.87 2.46
N ASN A 84 19.89 11.01 2.94
CA ASN A 84 20.65 11.99 3.70
C ASN A 84 21.21 11.40 5.01
N LEU A 85 20.38 10.70 5.78
CA LEU A 85 20.80 10.06 7.04
C LEU A 85 21.87 8.98 6.78
N ARG A 86 21.68 8.16 5.74
CA ARG A 86 22.61 7.10 5.34
C ARG A 86 23.99 7.66 5.00
N HIS A 87 24.06 8.80 4.31
CA HIS A 87 25.33 9.48 4.01
C HIS A 87 26.09 9.90 5.28
N LEU A 88 25.38 10.26 6.35
CA LEU A 88 25.99 10.62 7.63
C LEU A 88 26.48 9.38 8.42
N ILE A 89 25.72 8.28 8.35
CA ILE A 89 26.05 7.01 9.03
C ILE A 89 27.21 6.29 8.32
N THR A 90 27.21 6.27 6.99
CA THR A 90 28.19 5.54 6.17
C THR A 90 29.40 6.43 5.90
N SER A 91 30.25 6.61 6.91
CA SER A 91 31.37 7.56 6.84
C SER A 91 32.60 7.10 6.02
N SER A 92 32.40 6.14 5.12
CA SER A 92 33.38 5.63 4.16
C SER A 92 32.60 5.00 3.02
N LEU A 93 32.48 5.69 1.89
CA LEU A 93 32.40 5.12 0.55
C LEU A 93 32.41 6.30 -0.41
N GLU A 94 33.50 6.38 -1.17
CA GLU A 94 33.67 7.26 -2.30
C GLU A 94 32.44 7.19 -3.22
N GLU A 95 32.10 8.35 -3.76
CA GLU A 95 31.12 8.63 -4.80
C GLU A 95 30.66 7.39 -5.59
N LYS A 96 29.52 6.83 -5.20
CA LYS A 96 28.67 6.08 -6.12
C LYS A 96 27.24 6.56 -5.97
N SER A 97 26.99 7.67 -6.65
CA SER A 97 25.67 8.15 -7.06
C SER A 97 24.87 7.00 -7.64
N TYR A 98 23.85 6.50 -6.94
CA TYR A 98 22.87 5.60 -7.55
C TYR A 98 21.48 5.80 -6.96
N LEU A 99 20.75 6.69 -7.61
CA LEU A 99 19.29 6.61 -7.74
C LEU A 99 18.96 5.30 -8.46
N GLU A 100 18.43 4.32 -7.74
CA GLU A 100 17.47 3.35 -8.27
C GLU A 100 16.92 2.51 -7.10
N ILE A 101 15.60 2.63 -6.87
CA ILE A 101 14.82 1.92 -5.84
C ILE A 101 14.84 0.39 -6.08
N ASN A 102 15.37 -0.06 -7.22
CA ASN A 102 15.51 -1.48 -7.61
C ASN A 102 16.92 -2.06 -7.37
N ASN A 103 17.80 -1.35 -6.66
CA ASN A 103 19.13 -1.88 -6.36
C ASN A 103 19.12 -2.62 -5.01
N PRO A 104 19.29 -3.96 -4.96
CA PRO A 104 19.38 -4.73 -3.71
C PRO A 104 20.57 -4.32 -2.79
N GLN A 105 21.45 -3.42 -3.23
CA GLN A 105 22.51 -2.80 -2.42
C GLN A 105 22.05 -1.55 -1.64
N LEU A 106 20.78 -1.13 -1.74
CA LEU A 106 20.25 0.03 -1.01
C LEU A 106 20.17 -0.21 0.52
N GLY A 107 20.29 -1.46 0.98
CA GLY A 107 20.33 -1.85 2.39
C GLY A 107 21.73 -2.08 2.98
N SER A 108 22.79 -1.51 2.40
CA SER A 108 24.16 -1.79 2.85
C SER A 108 24.64 -0.98 4.07
N ASP A 109 23.81 -0.10 4.64
CA ASP A 109 24.11 0.43 5.97
C ASP A 109 23.75 -0.62 7.02
N THR A 110 24.78 -1.14 7.67
CA THR A 110 24.70 -2.32 8.56
C THR A 110 23.65 -2.16 9.67
N TYR A 111 23.33 -0.93 10.05
CA TYR A 111 22.43 -0.63 11.17
C TYR A 111 20.95 -0.73 10.80
N THR A 112 20.52 -0.10 9.70
CA THR A 112 19.12 -0.19 9.24
C THR A 112 18.78 -1.64 8.86
N ALA A 113 19.69 -2.32 8.17
CA ALA A 113 19.53 -3.74 7.87
C ALA A 113 19.42 -4.61 9.14
N GLN A 114 20.20 -4.30 10.18
CA GLN A 114 20.16 -5.04 11.45
C GLN A 114 18.82 -4.89 12.16
N VAL A 115 18.29 -3.68 12.29
CA VAL A 115 17.00 -3.47 12.98
C VAL A 115 15.84 -4.09 12.20
N LEU A 116 15.87 -4.02 10.86
CA LEU A 116 14.86 -4.66 10.00
C LEU A 116 14.93 -6.18 10.07
N ALA A 117 16.12 -6.77 10.05
CA ALA A 117 16.28 -8.23 10.19
C ALA A 117 15.69 -8.73 11.51
N GLN A 118 15.85 -7.98 12.61
CA GLN A 118 15.23 -8.31 13.89
C GLN A 118 13.70 -8.26 13.83
N VAL A 119 13.13 -7.24 13.19
CA VAL A 119 11.68 -7.12 13.01
C VAL A 119 11.14 -8.26 12.16
N LEU A 120 11.79 -8.58 11.03
CA LEU A 120 11.37 -9.65 10.13
C LEU A 120 11.44 -11.03 10.80
N GLN A 121 12.46 -11.28 11.63
CA GLN A 121 12.62 -12.55 12.34
C GLN A 121 11.68 -12.68 13.54
N SER A 122 11.48 -11.60 14.29
CA SER A 122 10.72 -11.64 15.56
C SER A 122 9.23 -11.33 15.40
N GLY A 123 8.84 -10.67 14.32
CA GLY A 123 7.51 -10.10 14.15
C GLY A 123 7.17 -9.02 15.18
N LYS A 124 8.18 -8.40 15.81
CA LYS A 124 8.01 -7.37 16.85
C LYS A 124 8.81 -6.11 16.51
N PRO A 125 8.41 -4.93 17.02
CA PRO A 125 9.20 -3.71 16.87
C PRO A 125 10.61 -3.85 17.46
N ALA A 126 11.58 -3.14 16.87
CA ALA A 126 12.95 -3.08 17.33
C ALA A 126 13.53 -1.67 17.15
N GLN A 127 14.55 -1.32 17.94
CA GLN A 127 15.20 -0.01 17.85
C GLN A 127 16.69 -0.09 18.19
N ILE A 128 17.45 0.85 17.64
CA ILE A 128 18.89 1.01 17.87
C ILE A 128 19.27 2.49 17.95
N GLN A 129 20.28 2.77 18.78
CA GLN A 129 20.90 4.08 18.88
C GLN A 129 22.37 4.00 18.46
N ILE A 130 22.78 4.93 17.60
CA ILE A 130 24.11 4.92 16.95
C ILE A 130 24.79 6.25 17.24
N SER A 131 25.95 6.20 17.91
CA SER A 131 26.79 7.38 18.12
C SER A 131 27.65 7.66 16.88
N LEU A 132 27.38 8.79 16.21
CA LEU A 132 28.11 9.27 15.04
C LEU A 132 29.32 10.09 15.49
N SER A 133 30.44 9.40 15.73
CA SER A 133 31.67 10.00 16.28
C SER A 133 32.19 11.20 15.48
N LYS A 134 32.06 11.20 14.14
CA LYS A 134 32.48 12.31 13.27
C LYS A 134 31.59 13.55 13.34
N ALA A 135 30.31 13.37 13.64
CA ALA A 135 29.32 14.45 13.66
C ALA A 135 29.00 14.94 15.08
N ASN A 136 29.54 14.29 16.12
CA ASN A 136 29.17 14.48 17.53
C ASN A 136 27.64 14.46 17.72
N GLN A 137 26.98 13.56 16.99
CA GLN A 137 25.53 13.41 16.97
C GLN A 137 25.18 11.96 17.23
N THR A 138 23.92 11.73 17.58
CA THR A 138 23.38 10.39 17.77
C THR A 138 22.24 10.18 16.79
N ALA A 139 22.27 9.09 16.03
CA ALA A 139 21.13 8.64 15.25
C ALA A 139 20.30 7.65 16.07
N TYR A 140 18.99 7.76 15.94
CA TYR A 140 18.02 6.81 16.48
C TYR A 140 17.28 6.19 15.31
N ILE A 141 17.21 4.85 15.29
CA ILE A 141 16.48 4.10 14.26
C ILE A 141 15.52 3.15 14.96
N SER A 142 14.24 3.23 14.62
CA SER A 142 13.21 2.29 15.05
C SER A 142 12.65 1.58 13.83
N ALA A 143 12.20 0.34 13.99
CA ALA A 143 11.50 -0.39 12.95
C ALA A 143 10.30 -1.14 13.50
N SER A 144 9.25 -1.25 12.68
CA SER A 144 7.99 -1.90 13.03
C SER A 144 7.54 -2.86 11.92
N PRO A 145 6.98 -4.02 12.29
CA PRO A 145 6.37 -4.93 11.33
C PRO A 145 5.01 -4.37 10.87
N ILE A 146 4.68 -4.57 9.60
CA ILE A 146 3.40 -4.22 9.00
C ILE A 146 2.77 -5.51 8.48
N PHE A 147 1.57 -5.80 8.98
CA PHE A 147 0.81 -6.99 8.65
C PHE A 147 -0.36 -6.64 7.74
N ASP A 148 -0.74 -7.58 6.87
CA ASP A 148 -1.97 -7.48 6.08
C ASP A 148 -3.23 -7.71 6.94
N GLU A 149 -4.41 -7.64 6.30
CA GLU A 149 -5.71 -7.85 6.98
C GLU A 149 -5.87 -9.26 7.58
N LEU A 150 -5.08 -10.24 7.13
CA LEU A 150 -5.09 -11.61 7.61
C LEU A 150 -4.06 -11.84 8.73
N GLY A 151 -3.31 -10.80 9.11
CA GLY A 151 -2.25 -10.88 10.12
C GLY A 151 -0.95 -11.49 9.61
N VAL A 152 -0.78 -11.61 8.28
CA VAL A 152 0.46 -12.08 7.66
C VAL A 152 1.42 -10.91 7.51
N LEU A 153 2.69 -11.12 7.88
CA LEU A 153 3.72 -10.09 7.74
C LEU A 153 3.89 -9.74 6.26
N GLN A 154 3.70 -8.46 5.93
CA GLN A 154 3.75 -7.96 4.57
C GLN A 154 4.98 -7.07 4.35
N TYR A 155 5.27 -6.19 5.30
CA TYR A 155 6.41 -5.28 5.24
C TYR A 155 7.09 -5.13 6.60
N ALA A 156 8.31 -4.61 6.58
CA ALA A 156 8.94 -4.01 7.74
C ALA A 156 9.34 -2.58 7.39
N ALA A 157 8.96 -1.62 8.24
CA ALA A 157 9.25 -0.21 8.03
C ALA A 157 10.18 0.31 9.13
N ALA A 158 11.30 0.89 8.73
CA ALA A 158 12.24 1.58 9.58
C ALA A 158 12.08 3.10 9.44
N GLN A 159 12.12 3.78 10.57
CA GLN A 159 12.19 5.23 10.69
C GLN A 159 13.51 5.60 11.38
N GLY A 160 14.17 6.65 10.89
CA GLY A 160 15.41 7.16 11.47
C GLY A 160 15.42 8.67 11.63
N CYS A 161 16.02 9.16 12.72
CA CYS A 161 16.24 10.58 12.94
C CYS A 161 17.55 10.85 13.68
N LEU A 162 18.03 12.09 13.60
CA LEU A 162 19.14 12.58 14.42
C LEU A 162 18.57 13.17 15.72
N LEU A 163 19.13 12.74 16.84
CA LEU A 163 18.78 13.29 18.14
C LEU A 163 19.51 14.63 18.36
N PRO A 164 18.82 15.65 18.95
CA PRO A 164 19.45 16.92 19.30
C PRO A 164 20.64 16.75 20.25
N ALA A 165 21.67 17.58 20.10
CA ALA A 165 22.88 17.54 20.92
C ALA A 165 22.68 18.18 22.31
N ALA A 166 22.18 17.42 23.29
CA ALA A 166 22.40 17.54 24.76
C ALA A 166 21.51 16.49 25.48
N GLN A 167 21.96 15.59 26.36
CA GLN A 167 22.85 15.78 27.50
C GLN A 167 23.89 14.66 27.61
N THR A 168 25.16 15.05 27.74
CA THR A 168 26.19 14.26 28.42
C THR A 168 25.77 14.02 29.87
N ALA A 169 25.51 12.76 30.22
CA ALA A 169 25.71 12.28 31.59
C ALA A 169 26.25 10.86 31.54
N SER A 170 27.58 10.79 31.60
CA SER A 170 28.37 9.75 32.27
C SER A 170 28.07 8.30 31.93
N SER A 171 28.80 7.75 30.95
CA SER A 171 29.90 6.81 31.25
C SER A 171 30.40 6.13 29.96
N LEU A 172 31.70 5.81 29.98
CA LEU A 172 32.43 5.00 29.01
C LEU A 172 32.97 5.73 27.78
N GLN A 173 34.18 6.26 28.00
CA GLN A 173 35.29 6.09 27.08
C GLN A 173 35.25 4.68 26.47
N ASN A 174 35.11 4.58 25.15
CA ASN A 174 35.79 3.60 24.32
C ASN A 174 35.64 3.99 22.85
N THR A 175 36.78 4.09 22.18
CA THR A 175 36.89 4.20 20.73
C THR A 175 36.36 2.91 20.09
N GLY A 176 35.13 2.95 19.58
CA GLY A 176 34.50 1.89 18.82
C GLY A 176 33.03 2.23 18.64
N VAL A 177 32.51 2.13 17.41
CA VAL A 177 31.09 2.38 17.15
C VAL A 177 30.27 1.32 17.89
N THR A 178 29.64 1.67 19.01
CA THR A 178 28.80 0.76 19.79
C THR A 178 27.33 1.04 19.50
N ALA A 179 26.70 0.19 18.69
CA ALA A 179 25.24 0.12 18.63
C ALA A 179 24.74 -0.55 19.92
N SER A 180 23.91 0.14 20.69
CA SER A 180 23.18 -0.47 21.81
C SER A 180 21.80 -0.88 21.31
N ILE A 181 21.49 -2.17 21.45
CA ILE A 181 20.21 -2.78 21.03
C ILE A 181 19.40 -2.98 22.29
N SER A 182 18.28 -2.28 22.42
CA SER A 182 17.36 -2.41 23.54
C SER A 182 16.08 -3.09 23.07
N HIS A 183 15.71 -4.19 23.73
CA HIS A 183 14.41 -4.83 23.56
C HIS A 183 13.39 -4.14 24.46
N GLU A 184 12.44 -3.42 23.87
CA GLU A 184 11.30 -2.94 24.63
C GLU A 184 10.34 -4.11 24.85
N LYS A 185 10.10 -4.47 26.13
CA LYS A 185 9.05 -5.44 26.48
C LYS A 185 7.71 -4.73 26.29
N ALA A 186 7.02 -5.06 25.19
CA ALA A 186 5.60 -4.73 25.08
C ALA A 186 4.87 -5.31 26.30
N SER A 187 4.33 -4.41 27.13
CA SER A 187 3.48 -4.71 28.27
C SER A 187 2.32 -5.59 27.83
N THR A 188 2.27 -6.79 28.40
CA THR A 188 1.09 -7.65 28.38
C THR A 188 -0.04 -6.98 29.15
N ASP A 189 -0.99 -6.41 28.41
CA ASP A 189 -2.39 -6.44 28.82
C ASP A 189 -3.25 -6.75 27.59
N GLN A 190 -4.09 -7.77 27.74
CA GLN A 190 -4.97 -8.29 26.69
C GLN A 190 -6.19 -7.38 26.54
N THR A 191 -6.76 -7.40 25.33
CA THR A 191 -7.96 -6.68 24.85
C THR A 191 -7.69 -5.28 24.28
N GLY A 192 -7.21 -5.22 23.04
CA GLY A 192 -7.08 -3.97 22.30
C GLY A 192 -6.96 -4.25 20.82
N GLN A 193 -8.00 -3.91 20.07
CA GLN A 193 -7.99 -3.89 18.61
C GLN A 193 -6.70 -3.24 18.11
N ALA A 194 -6.04 -3.85 17.13
CA ALA A 194 -4.94 -3.22 16.42
C ALA A 194 -5.38 -1.81 15.99
N PRO A 195 -4.63 -0.74 16.34
CA PRO A 195 -5.02 0.63 16.00
C PRO A 195 -4.65 0.90 14.54
N TYR A 196 -5.20 0.10 13.63
CA TYR A 196 -5.23 0.41 12.21
C TYR A 196 -6.64 0.91 11.93
N THR A 197 -6.85 2.22 12.01
CA THR A 197 -7.96 2.84 11.30
C THR A 197 -7.61 2.72 9.81
N PRO A 198 -8.35 1.94 9.00
CA PRO A 198 -8.14 1.96 7.57
C PRO A 198 -8.37 3.40 7.12
N TYR A 199 -7.42 3.97 6.38
CA TYR A 199 -7.54 5.31 5.79
C TYR A 199 -8.59 5.39 4.66
N LEU A 200 -9.51 4.45 4.65
CA LEU A 200 -10.68 4.38 3.81
C LEU A 200 -11.85 4.32 4.79
N GLU A 201 -12.87 5.15 4.60
CA GLU A 201 -14.20 4.79 5.07
C GLU A 201 -14.37 3.31 4.76
N ARG A 202 -14.56 2.48 5.81
CA ARG A 202 -15.02 1.10 5.60
C ARG A 202 -16.18 1.26 4.65
N SER A 203 -16.02 0.81 3.41
CA SER A 203 -17.11 0.89 2.47
C SER A 203 -18.27 0.20 3.17
N ASP A 204 -19.40 0.89 3.36
CA ASP A 204 -20.56 0.32 4.07
C ASP A 204 -21.09 -0.96 3.37
N TYR A 205 -20.50 -1.31 2.23
CA TYR A 205 -20.60 -2.61 1.59
C TYR A 205 -19.99 -3.73 2.45
N SER A 206 -20.83 -4.33 3.28
CA SER A 206 -20.58 -5.70 3.74
C SER A 206 -20.51 -6.66 2.54
N LEU A 207 -19.76 -7.76 2.67
CA LEU A 207 -19.76 -8.86 1.67
C LEU A 207 -21.19 -9.25 1.26
N LYS A 208 -22.09 -9.29 2.25
CA LYS A 208 -23.52 -9.55 2.03
C LYS A 208 -24.11 -8.53 1.05
N LYS A 209 -23.86 -7.23 1.25
CA LYS A 209 -24.40 -6.17 0.38
C LYS A 209 -23.77 -6.17 -1.01
N SER A 210 -22.47 -6.46 -1.12
CA SER A 210 -21.77 -6.56 -2.41
C SER A 210 -22.32 -7.72 -3.24
N VAL A 211 -22.52 -8.89 -2.62
CA VAL A 211 -23.13 -10.06 -3.28
C VAL A 211 -24.57 -9.75 -3.69
N GLU A 212 -25.37 -9.11 -2.83
CA GLU A 212 -26.75 -8.72 -3.17
C GLU A 212 -26.80 -7.76 -4.37
N ASN A 213 -25.90 -6.77 -4.43
CA ASN A 213 -25.85 -5.82 -5.54
C ASN A 213 -25.40 -6.48 -6.85
N PHE A 214 -24.37 -7.33 -6.79
CA PHE A 214 -23.90 -8.08 -7.95
C PHE A 214 -24.97 -9.03 -8.49
N GLU A 215 -25.65 -9.76 -7.60
CA GLU A 215 -26.77 -10.62 -7.99
C GLU A 215 -27.93 -9.80 -8.60
N ARG A 216 -28.24 -8.62 -8.04
CA ARG A 216 -29.28 -7.72 -8.56
C ARG A 216 -28.97 -7.28 -9.99
N GLU A 217 -27.73 -6.91 -10.29
CA GLU A 217 -27.32 -6.48 -11.63
C GLU A 217 -27.42 -7.61 -12.65
N ILE A 218 -26.91 -8.80 -12.32
CA ILE A 218 -27.04 -9.98 -13.20
C ILE A 218 -28.51 -10.28 -13.49
N LEU A 219 -29.37 -10.20 -12.49
CA LEU A 219 -30.81 -10.45 -12.66
C LEU A 219 -31.48 -9.40 -13.55
N LEU A 220 -31.16 -8.11 -13.36
CA LEU A 220 -31.69 -7.02 -14.18
C LEU A 220 -31.30 -7.18 -15.66
N ASP A 221 -30.01 -7.38 -15.93
CA ASP A 221 -29.48 -7.51 -17.29
C ASP A 221 -30.08 -8.73 -18.00
N THR A 222 -30.18 -9.85 -17.29
CA THR A 222 -30.77 -11.08 -17.86
C THR A 222 -32.27 -10.91 -18.12
N ILE A 223 -33.02 -10.26 -17.22
CA ILE A 223 -34.45 -10.03 -17.43
C ILE A 223 -34.67 -9.09 -18.62
N ALA A 224 -33.86 -8.04 -18.75
CA ALA A 224 -33.91 -7.12 -19.89
C ALA A 224 -33.62 -7.83 -21.22
N GLN A 225 -32.60 -8.71 -21.25
CA GLN A 225 -32.21 -9.44 -22.46
C GLN A 225 -33.25 -10.48 -22.90
N TYR A 226 -33.85 -11.22 -21.96
CA TYR A 226 -34.74 -12.35 -22.28
C TYR A 226 -36.23 -12.01 -22.19
N GLY A 227 -36.58 -10.81 -21.72
CA GLY A 227 -37.94 -10.23 -21.68
C GLY A 227 -38.93 -10.93 -20.75
N SER A 228 -38.56 -12.06 -20.13
CA SER A 228 -39.41 -12.75 -19.16
C SER A 228 -38.58 -13.37 -18.05
N LYS A 229 -39.08 -13.26 -16.80
CA LYS A 229 -38.45 -13.83 -15.61
C LYS A 229 -38.29 -15.37 -15.70
N ARG A 230 -39.15 -16.04 -16.48
CA ARG A 230 -39.07 -17.50 -16.71
C ARG A 230 -37.93 -17.89 -17.66
N LYS A 231 -37.74 -17.15 -18.76
CA LYS A 231 -36.61 -17.37 -19.67
C LYS A 231 -35.28 -16.97 -19.03
N ALA A 232 -35.28 -15.88 -18.26
CA ALA A 232 -34.10 -15.43 -17.51
C ALA A 232 -33.62 -16.48 -16.48
N ALA A 233 -34.54 -17.13 -15.77
CA ALA A 233 -34.19 -18.19 -14.82
C ALA A 233 -33.52 -19.39 -15.50
N ALA A 234 -34.05 -19.80 -16.65
CA ALA A 234 -33.45 -20.88 -17.45
C ALA A 234 -32.04 -20.51 -17.97
N ALA A 235 -31.85 -19.27 -18.43
CA ALA A 235 -30.54 -18.79 -18.87
C ALA A 235 -29.50 -18.76 -17.74
N LEU A 236 -29.93 -18.39 -16.52
CA LEU A 236 -29.09 -18.38 -15.32
C LEU A 236 -28.96 -19.74 -14.64
N LYS A 237 -29.53 -20.81 -15.22
CA LYS A 237 -29.52 -22.18 -14.68
C LYS A 237 -30.05 -22.25 -13.23
N MET A 238 -31.07 -21.45 -12.92
CA MET A 238 -31.72 -21.45 -11.61
C MET A 238 -33.21 -21.73 -11.74
N ASP A 239 -33.82 -22.26 -10.67
CA ASP A 239 -35.26 -22.46 -10.64
C ASP A 239 -36.01 -21.12 -10.73
N HIS A 240 -37.16 -21.14 -11.41
CA HIS A 240 -37.98 -19.94 -11.61
C HIS A 240 -38.44 -19.33 -10.27
N SER A 241 -38.75 -20.15 -9.27
CA SER A 241 -39.17 -19.67 -7.95
C SER A 241 -38.03 -18.98 -7.19
N THR A 242 -36.78 -19.44 -7.37
CA THR A 242 -35.58 -18.83 -6.79
C THR A 242 -35.34 -17.44 -7.36
N LEU A 243 -35.50 -17.30 -8.68
CA LEU A 243 -35.38 -16.00 -9.34
C LEU A 243 -36.45 -15.03 -8.86
N ILE A 244 -37.72 -15.47 -8.75
CA ILE A 244 -38.80 -14.61 -8.24
C ILE A 244 -38.52 -14.12 -6.81
N LYS A 245 -38.07 -15.02 -5.92
CA LYS A 245 -37.71 -14.65 -4.54
C LYS A 245 -36.57 -13.63 -4.49
N LYS A 246 -35.55 -13.78 -5.34
CA LYS A 246 -34.45 -12.81 -5.45
C LYS A 246 -34.90 -11.47 -6.04
N CYS A 247 -35.74 -11.47 -7.07
CA CYS A 247 -36.35 -10.25 -7.62
C CYS A 247 -37.16 -9.49 -6.56
N GLN A 248 -38.00 -10.18 -5.79
CA GLN A 248 -38.75 -9.57 -4.69
C GLN A 248 -37.83 -9.00 -3.61
N ARG A 249 -36.80 -9.77 -3.22
CA ARG A 249 -35.81 -9.34 -2.23
C ARG A 249 -35.03 -8.10 -2.66
N TYR A 250 -34.82 -7.93 -3.97
CA TYR A 250 -34.02 -6.83 -4.53
C TYR A 250 -34.85 -5.70 -5.18
N GLY A 251 -36.18 -5.80 -5.16
CA GLY A 251 -37.09 -4.79 -5.71
C GLY A 251 -37.11 -4.69 -7.24
N ILE A 252 -36.96 -5.82 -7.95
CA ILE A 252 -36.91 -5.94 -9.43
C ILE A 252 -38.16 -6.62 -10.02
#